data_AF-A0A353PHR0-F1
#
_entry.id   AF-A0A353PHR0-F1
#
_cell.length_a   1.000
_cell.length_b   1.000
_cell.length_c   1.000
_cell.angle_alpha   90.00
_cell.angle_beta   90.00
_cell.angle_gamma   90.00
#
_symmetry.space_group_name_H-M   'P 1'
#
loop_
_entity.id
_entity.type
_entity.pdbx_description
1 polymer ?
#
loop_
_entity_poly.entity_id
_entity_poly.type
_entity_poly.pdbx_seq_one_letter_code
_entity_poly.pdbx_strand_id
1 'polypeptide(L)'
;MQSARISKEYRQFAFYLYTFIQVVLFVIIFSIGLSIDSLQKYWILALIIAVLVVLLNIFIHIKRQKNELYKSFYIIQSLTHKLDLPSSFVKNVMLIMPDGKPAYYVENKIIPGVFIEFLEGKRAYLIKQLTEEQCVDKFKLIYVSQKKYALIEDENRIRYIVHFDNLKAI
;
A
#
# COMPACT_ATOMS: atom_id res chain seq x y z
N MET A 1 19.43 1.62 -11.92
CA MET A 1 17.95 1.76 -11.78
C MET A 1 17.21 0.43 -11.85
N GLN A 2 17.55 -0.49 -12.77
CA GLN A 2 17.12 -1.89 -12.68
C GLN A 2 17.55 -2.54 -11.35
N SER A 3 18.77 -2.29 -10.88
CA SER A 3 19.31 -2.91 -9.65
C SER A 3 18.48 -2.69 -8.37
N ALA A 4 17.83 -1.53 -8.20
CA ALA A 4 17.02 -1.23 -7.00
C ALA A 4 15.60 -1.81 -7.07
N ARG A 5 15.02 -1.92 -8.28
CA ARG A 5 13.75 -2.64 -8.50
C ARG A 5 13.96 -4.15 -8.33
N ILE A 6 15.03 -4.67 -8.94
CA ILE A 6 15.48 -6.05 -8.82
C ILE A 6 15.73 -6.38 -7.35
N SER A 7 16.48 -5.58 -6.59
CA SER A 7 16.74 -5.89 -5.18
C SER A 7 15.47 -5.94 -4.31
N LYS A 8 14.44 -5.15 -4.63
CA LYS A 8 13.15 -5.16 -3.93
C LYS A 8 12.31 -6.39 -4.28
N GLU A 9 12.26 -6.76 -5.56
CA GLU A 9 11.59 -7.98 -6.03
C GLU A 9 12.27 -9.24 -5.48
N TYR A 10 13.61 -9.29 -5.48
CA TYR A 10 14.37 -10.38 -4.86
C TYR A 10 14.12 -10.48 -3.36
N ARG A 11 14.00 -9.34 -2.65
CA ARG A 11 13.71 -9.33 -1.21
C ARG A 11 12.29 -9.83 -0.91
N GLN A 12 11.32 -9.48 -1.75
CA GLN A 12 9.95 -10.01 -1.66
C GLN A 12 9.92 -11.51 -1.96
N PHE A 13 10.58 -11.94 -3.04
CA PHE A 13 10.71 -13.33 -3.41
C PHE A 13 11.38 -14.17 -2.31
N ALA A 14 12.49 -13.67 -1.74
CA ALA A 14 13.19 -14.32 -0.64
C ALA A 14 12.31 -14.42 0.62
N PHE A 15 11.51 -13.40 0.91
CA PHE A 15 10.55 -13.45 2.00
C PHE A 15 9.47 -14.51 1.76
N TYR A 16 8.87 -14.56 0.56
CA TYR A 16 7.88 -15.58 0.21
C TYR A 16 8.47 -16.99 0.25
N LEU A 17 9.67 -17.18 -0.28
CA LEU A 17 10.37 -18.46 -0.25
C LEU A 17 10.67 -18.91 1.18
N TYR A 18 11.13 -17.99 2.04
CA TYR A 18 11.34 -18.26 3.46
C TYR A 18 10.04 -18.65 4.17
N THR A 19 8.96 -17.89 3.97
CA THR A 19 7.64 -18.22 4.55
C THR A 19 7.12 -19.57 4.04
N PHE A 20 7.31 -19.88 2.77
CA PHE A 20 6.94 -21.17 2.18
C PHE A 20 7.70 -22.32 2.84
N ILE A 21 9.03 -22.21 2.96
CA ILE A 21 9.86 -23.23 3.62
C ILE A 21 9.43 -23.42 5.08
N GLN A 22 9.15 -22.33 5.81
CA GLN A 22 8.66 -22.41 7.18
C GLN A 22 7.34 -23.16 7.30
N VAL A 23 6.37 -22.88 6.41
CA VAL A 23 5.07 -23.56 6.42
C VAL A 23 5.24 -25.05 6.12
N VAL A 24 6.07 -25.41 5.13
CA VAL A 24 6.35 -26.81 4.79
C VAL A 24 6.99 -27.55 5.96
N LEU A 25 8.02 -26.98 6.58
CA LEU A 25 8.67 -27.56 7.76
C LEU A 25 7.68 -27.73 8.91
N PHE A 26 6.83 -26.72 9.16
CA PHE A 26 5.82 -26.78 10.20
C PHE A 26 4.82 -27.91 9.96
N VAL A 27 4.34 -28.08 8.73
CA VAL A 27 3.41 -29.17 8.36
C VAL A 27 4.04 -30.55 8.57
N ILE A 28 5.31 -30.73 8.19
CA ILE A 28 6.03 -32.00 8.39
C ILE A 28 6.14 -32.32 9.89
N ILE A 29 6.63 -31.34 10.68
CA ILE A 29 6.82 -31.49 12.12
C ILE A 29 5.49 -31.74 12.84
N PHE A 30 4.44 -31.02 12.45
CA PHE A 30 3.09 -31.19 12.98
C PHE A 30 2.51 -32.57 12.65
N SER A 31 2.74 -33.07 11.43
CA SER A 31 2.26 -34.40 11.01
C SER A 31 2.95 -35.53 11.79
N ILE A 32 4.26 -35.43 12.01
CA ILE A 32 5.01 -36.37 12.86
C ILE A 32 4.49 -36.30 14.31
N GLY A 33 4.19 -35.10 14.77
CA GLY A 33 3.68 -34.83 16.10
C GLY A 33 2.31 -35.44 16.42
N LEU A 34 1.40 -35.40 15.45
CA LEU A 34 0.06 -35.99 15.58
C LEU A 34 0.09 -37.52 15.67
N SER A 35 1.11 -38.17 15.12
CA SER A 35 1.31 -39.62 15.22
C SER A 35 1.67 -40.09 16.64
N ILE A 36 1.88 -39.17 17.59
CA ILE A 36 2.18 -39.49 18.99
C ILE A 36 0.96 -39.16 19.85
N ASP A 37 0.17 -40.19 20.18
CA ASP A 37 -1.13 -40.07 20.86
C ASP A 37 -1.07 -39.32 22.20
N SER A 38 0.01 -39.48 22.98
CA SER A 38 0.16 -38.82 24.28
C SER A 38 0.39 -37.30 24.19
N LEU A 39 0.71 -36.77 23.00
CA LEU A 39 1.12 -35.37 22.80
C LEU A 39 0.15 -34.53 21.97
N GLN A 40 -0.96 -35.09 21.51
CA GLN A 40 -1.90 -34.42 20.58
C GLN A 40 -2.37 -33.03 21.09
N LYS A 41 -2.64 -32.89 22.40
CA LYS A 41 -3.06 -31.60 22.99
C LYS A 41 -1.99 -30.50 22.87
N TYR A 42 -0.71 -30.86 22.99
CA TYR A 42 0.40 -29.91 22.87
C TYR A 42 0.62 -29.48 21.43
N TRP A 43 0.36 -30.37 20.46
CA TRP A 43 0.45 -30.05 19.04
C TRP A 43 -0.63 -29.08 18.58
N ILE A 44 -1.87 -29.23 19.07
CA ILE A 44 -2.95 -28.27 18.81
C ILE A 44 -2.56 -26.87 19.34
N LEU A 45 -2.00 -26.81 20.55
CA LEU A 45 -1.53 -25.55 21.13
C LEU A 45 -0.35 -24.95 20.34
N ALA A 46 0.59 -25.78 19.89
CA ALA A 46 1.69 -25.37 19.02
C ALA A 46 1.18 -24.80 17.67
N LEU A 47 0.11 -25.37 17.11
CA LEU A 47 -0.52 -24.86 15.90
C LEU A 47 -1.16 -23.49 16.10
N ILE A 48 -1.86 -23.26 17.21
CA ILE A 48 -2.41 -21.95 17.54
C ILE A 48 -1.29 -20.90 17.65
N ILE A 49 -0.19 -21.24 18.34
CA ILE A 49 0.97 -20.35 18.48
C ILE A 49 1.60 -20.07 17.11
N ALA A 50 1.79 -21.09 16.27
CA ALA A 50 2.38 -20.94 14.96
C ALA A 50 1.55 -20.02 14.04
N VAL A 51 0.22 -20.18 14.03
CA VAL A 51 -0.69 -19.30 13.28
C VAL A 51 -0.57 -17.86 13.77
N LEU A 52 -0.52 -17.65 15.09
CA LEU A 52 -0.37 -16.31 15.68
C LEU A 52 0.95 -15.65 15.26
N VAL A 53 2.06 -16.40 15.28
CA VAL A 53 3.39 -15.92 14.85
C VAL A 53 3.39 -15.55 13.36
N VAL A 54 2.76 -16.35 12.50
CA VAL A 54 2.64 -16.06 11.07
C VAL A 54 1.84 -14.77 10.85
N LEU A 55 0.69 -14.61 11.51
CA LEU A 55 -0.12 -13.40 11.44
C LEU A 55 0.68 -12.16 11.87
N LEU A 56 1.43 -12.27 12.96
CA LEU A 56 2.25 -11.19 13.49
C LEU A 56 3.39 -10.82 12.52
N ASN A 57 4.04 -11.81 11.91
CA ASN A 57 5.04 -11.59 10.87
C ASN A 57 4.47 -10.89 9.63
N ILE A 58 3.28 -11.29 9.17
CA ILE A 58 2.58 -10.64 8.07
C ILE A 58 2.28 -9.18 8.43
N PHE A 59 1.78 -8.92 9.64
CA PHE A 59 1.47 -7.57 10.10
C PHE A 59 2.72 -6.68 10.15
N ILE A 60 3.83 -7.18 10.71
CA ILE A 60 5.12 -6.47 10.73
C ILE A 60 5.59 -6.19 9.30
N HIS A 61 5.50 -7.16 8.39
CA HIS A 61 5.92 -7.00 7.01
C HIS A 61 5.12 -5.90 6.29
N ILE A 62 3.79 -5.91 6.43
CA ILE A 62 2.91 -4.87 5.87
C ILE A 62 3.27 -3.49 6.45
N LYS A 63 3.45 -3.41 7.77
CA LYS A 63 3.82 -2.14 8.44
C LYS A 63 5.17 -1.63 7.97
N ARG A 64 6.15 -2.51 7.79
CA ARG A 64 7.48 -2.16 7.25
C ARG A 64 7.37 -1.64 5.83
N GLN A 65 6.65 -2.33 4.94
CA GLN A 65 6.46 -1.86 3.56
C GLN A 65 5.77 -0.50 3.50
N LYS A 66 4.73 -0.28 4.32
CA LYS A 66 4.09 1.04 4.42
C LYS A 66 5.07 2.10 4.87
N ASN A 67 5.87 1.84 5.91
CA ASN A 67 6.86 2.78 6.39
C ASN A 67 7.95 3.11 5.35
N GLU A 68 8.44 2.12 4.60
CA GLU A 68 9.41 2.35 3.53
C GLU A 68 8.79 3.21 2.41
N LEU A 69 7.53 2.96 2.05
CA LEU A 69 6.83 3.73 1.01
C LEU A 69 6.55 5.18 1.43
N TYR A 70 6.10 5.43 2.66
CA TYR A 70 5.67 6.76 3.11
C TYR A 70 6.77 7.61 3.74
N LYS A 71 7.97 7.06 3.98
CA LYS A 71 9.13 7.83 4.49
C LYS A 71 10.07 8.32 3.39
N SER A 72 10.05 7.71 2.21
CA SER A 72 10.88 8.14 1.09
C SER A 72 10.41 9.46 0.50
N PHE A 73 11.37 10.30 0.11
CA PHE A 73 11.11 11.43 -0.76
C PHE A 73 11.05 10.93 -2.21
N TYR A 74 10.23 11.59 -3.01
CA TYR A 74 9.99 11.25 -4.41
C TYR A 74 10.26 12.46 -5.30
N ILE A 75 10.81 12.18 -6.48
CA ILE A 75 10.89 13.14 -7.59
C ILE A 75 9.92 12.70 -8.69
N ILE A 76 9.49 13.66 -9.50
CA ILE A 76 8.71 13.39 -10.70
C ILE A 76 9.68 12.89 -11.78
N GLN A 77 9.47 11.67 -12.25
CA GLN A 77 10.29 11.09 -13.31
C GLN A 77 9.79 11.48 -14.71
N SER A 78 8.46 11.54 -14.88
CA SER A 78 7.81 11.93 -16.14
C SER A 78 6.33 12.18 -15.89
N LEU A 79 5.70 13.11 -16.60
CA LEU A 79 4.23 13.30 -16.56
C LEU A 79 3.49 12.56 -17.68
N THR A 80 4.03 11.44 -18.14
CA THR A 80 3.48 10.67 -19.27
C THR A 80 2.12 10.03 -18.97
N HIS A 81 1.92 9.53 -17.75
CA HIS A 81 0.66 8.90 -17.36
C HIS A 81 -0.33 9.97 -16.89
N LYS A 82 -1.39 10.17 -17.68
CA LYS A 82 -2.47 11.10 -17.35
C LYS A 82 -3.39 10.51 -16.27
N LEU A 83 -3.87 11.38 -15.40
CA LEU A 83 -4.88 11.05 -14.41
C LEU A 83 -6.26 11.07 -15.03
N ASP A 84 -6.89 9.91 -15.05
CA ASP A 84 -8.30 9.79 -15.43
C ASP A 84 -9.21 9.97 -14.20
N LEU A 85 -9.16 11.16 -13.59
CA LEU A 85 -10.00 11.56 -12.46
C LEU A 85 -10.74 12.88 -12.80
N PRO A 86 -12.04 13.00 -12.46
CA PRO A 86 -12.78 14.24 -12.70
C PRO A 86 -12.29 15.34 -11.76
N SER A 87 -12.27 16.59 -12.21
CA SER A 87 -11.88 17.74 -11.37
C SER A 87 -12.84 17.98 -10.20
N SER A 88 -14.12 17.64 -10.38
CA SER A 88 -15.15 17.69 -9.34
C SER A 88 -16.17 16.58 -9.54
N PHE A 89 -16.83 16.17 -8.46
CA PHE A 89 -17.87 15.14 -8.50
C PHE A 89 -18.93 15.36 -7.40
N VAL A 90 -20.06 14.67 -7.52
CA VAL A 90 -21.12 14.67 -6.51
C VAL A 90 -20.96 13.47 -5.59
N LYS A 91 -20.90 13.72 -4.28
CA LYS A 91 -20.77 12.68 -3.24
C LYS A 91 -22.09 11.91 -3.09
N ASN A 92 -22.23 10.82 -3.83
CA ASN A 92 -23.44 9.99 -3.76
C ASN A 92 -23.26 8.74 -2.90
N VAL A 93 -22.16 8.00 -3.10
CA VAL A 93 -21.92 6.72 -2.42
C VAL A 93 -20.59 6.78 -1.69
N MET A 94 -20.64 6.68 -0.36
CA MET A 94 -19.46 6.62 0.51
C MET A 94 -19.10 5.16 0.80
N LEU A 95 -17.80 4.88 0.76
CA LEU A 95 -17.20 3.57 1.02
C LEU A 95 -16.07 3.74 2.03
N ILE A 96 -15.75 2.67 2.75
CA ILE A 96 -14.57 2.61 3.62
C ILE A 96 -13.52 1.74 2.93
N MET A 97 -12.33 2.30 2.70
CA MET A 97 -11.21 1.58 2.09
C MET A 97 -10.57 0.60 3.10
N PRO A 98 -9.81 -0.42 2.64
CA PRO A 98 -9.15 -1.38 3.53
C PRO A 98 -8.15 -0.78 4.52
N ASP A 99 -7.73 0.47 4.31
CA ASP A 99 -6.90 1.25 5.23
C ASP A 99 -7.71 2.09 6.23
N GLY A 100 -9.04 1.92 6.26
CA GLY A 100 -9.97 2.63 7.14
C GLY A 100 -10.34 4.03 6.68
N LYS A 101 -9.83 4.50 5.53
CA LYS A 101 -10.09 5.86 5.06
C LYS A 101 -11.40 5.93 4.27
N PRO A 102 -12.14 7.05 4.37
CA PRO A 102 -13.34 7.23 3.56
C PRO A 102 -12.96 7.42 2.09
N ALA A 103 -13.79 6.88 1.20
CA ALA A 103 -13.72 7.06 -0.24
C ALA A 103 -15.12 7.19 -0.83
N TYR A 104 -15.20 7.67 -2.06
CA TYR A 104 -16.45 7.85 -2.79
C TYR A 104 -16.41 7.05 -4.09
N TYR A 105 -17.51 6.37 -4.40
CA TYR A 105 -17.69 5.71 -5.68
C TYR A 105 -18.33 6.67 -6.68
N VAL A 106 -17.64 6.94 -7.78
CA VAL A 106 -18.02 7.94 -8.78
C VAL A 106 -17.65 7.38 -10.15
N GLU A 107 -18.60 7.28 -11.07
CA GLU A 107 -18.36 6.89 -12.48
C GLU A 107 -17.45 5.65 -12.62
N ASN A 108 -17.77 4.58 -11.89
CA ASN A 108 -17.00 3.34 -11.83
C ASN A 108 -15.57 3.45 -11.27
N LYS A 109 -15.24 4.55 -10.59
CA LYS A 109 -13.95 4.81 -9.95
C LYS A 109 -14.13 5.02 -8.45
N ILE A 110 -13.09 4.67 -7.68
CA ILE A 110 -13.04 4.91 -6.24
C ILE A 110 -12.10 6.08 -5.99
N ILE A 111 -12.65 7.16 -5.45
CA ILE A 111 -11.91 8.39 -5.15
C ILE A 111 -11.73 8.49 -3.62
N PRO A 112 -10.50 8.41 -3.11
CA PRO A 112 -10.23 8.60 -1.68
C PRO A 112 -10.68 10.00 -1.22
N GLY A 113 -11.30 10.09 -0.05
CA GLY A 113 -11.70 11.36 0.54
C GLY A 113 -10.51 12.29 0.82
N VAL A 114 -9.31 11.73 1.00
CA VAL A 114 -8.05 12.50 1.20
C VAL A 114 -7.66 13.30 -0.04
N PHE A 115 -8.20 12.97 -1.21
CA PHE A 115 -7.94 13.70 -2.46
C PHE A 115 -8.84 14.93 -2.64
N ILE A 116 -9.81 15.13 -1.75
CA ILE A 116 -10.74 16.27 -1.81
C ILE A 116 -10.06 17.49 -1.19
N GLU A 117 -10.00 18.59 -1.95
CA GLU A 117 -9.47 19.87 -1.50
C GLU A 117 -10.51 20.64 -0.70
N PHE A 118 -11.72 20.78 -1.24
CA PHE A 118 -12.83 21.44 -0.56
C PHE A 118 -14.19 20.88 -1.00
N LEU A 119 -15.22 21.22 -0.20
CA LEU A 119 -16.59 20.75 -0.36
C LEU A 119 -17.54 21.95 -0.51
N GLU A 120 -18.45 21.85 -1.47
CA GLU A 120 -19.53 22.81 -1.67
C GLU A 120 -20.85 22.05 -1.66
N GLY A 121 -21.43 21.93 -0.47
CA GLY A 121 -22.59 21.07 -0.22
C GLY A 121 -22.31 19.59 -0.57
N LYS A 122 -23.01 19.08 -1.59
CA LYS A 122 -22.84 17.71 -2.11
C LYS A 122 -21.71 17.58 -3.12
N ARG A 123 -21.20 18.68 -3.68
CA ARG A 123 -20.11 18.67 -4.64
C ARG A 123 -18.77 18.66 -3.91
N ALA A 124 -17.85 17.85 -4.42
CA ALA A 124 -16.47 17.75 -3.94
C ALA A 124 -15.53 18.14 -5.08
N TYR A 125 -14.51 18.91 -4.75
CA TYR A 125 -13.47 19.34 -5.68
C TYR A 125 -12.16 18.65 -5.31
N LEU A 126 -11.50 18.07 -6.31
CA LEU A 126 -10.24 17.38 -6.11
C LEU A 126 -9.08 18.37 -6.01
N ILE A 127 -8.08 17.98 -5.21
CA ILE A 127 -6.77 18.63 -5.20
C ILE A 127 -6.22 18.67 -6.63
N LYS A 128 -5.62 19.81 -7.00
CA LYS A 128 -5.08 20.02 -8.34
C LYS A 128 -4.11 18.92 -8.76
N GLN A 129 -4.24 18.53 -10.03
CA GLN A 129 -3.28 17.64 -10.68
C GLN A 129 -2.02 18.42 -11.01
N LEU A 130 -0.86 17.77 -10.89
CA LEU A 130 0.37 18.39 -11.33
C LEU A 130 0.46 18.34 -12.86
N THR A 131 0.45 19.50 -13.51
CA THR A 131 0.44 19.62 -14.98
C THR A 131 1.80 19.95 -15.57
N GLU A 132 2.74 20.45 -14.77
CA GLU A 132 4.07 20.87 -15.23
C GLU A 132 5.17 20.12 -14.48
N GLU A 133 6.24 19.76 -15.18
CA GLU A 133 7.42 19.14 -14.61
C GLU A 133 8.20 20.19 -13.81
N GLN A 134 7.88 20.32 -12.53
CA GLN A 134 8.72 21.04 -11.58
C GLN A 134 10.00 20.22 -11.38
N CYS A 135 11.04 20.60 -12.13
CA CYS A 135 12.15 19.72 -12.49
C CYS A 135 13.14 19.39 -11.34
N VAL A 136 12.91 19.86 -10.11
CA VAL A 136 13.89 19.72 -9.01
C VAL A 136 13.28 19.43 -7.63
N ASP A 137 11.97 19.56 -7.45
CA ASP A 137 11.40 19.54 -6.10
C ASP A 137 11.24 18.11 -5.54
N LYS A 138 11.60 17.95 -4.26
CA LYS A 138 11.44 16.70 -3.52
C LYS A 138 10.06 16.69 -2.90
N PHE A 139 9.23 15.76 -3.34
CA PHE A 139 7.90 15.60 -2.81
C PHE A 139 7.85 14.52 -1.74
N LYS A 140 7.09 14.77 -0.68
CA LYS A 140 6.73 13.78 0.31
C LYS A 140 5.49 13.03 -0.16
N LEU A 141 5.55 11.70 -0.18
CA LEU A 141 4.39 10.86 -0.48
C LEU A 141 3.46 10.79 0.73
N ILE A 142 2.25 11.34 0.61
CA ILE A 142 1.25 11.32 1.68
C ILE A 142 0.39 10.07 1.60
N TYR A 143 -0.08 9.74 0.40
CA TYR A 143 -1.05 8.66 0.23
C TYR A 143 -0.95 8.01 -1.14
N VAL A 144 -1.09 6.69 -1.20
CA VAL A 144 -1.24 5.96 -2.46
C VAL A 144 -2.56 5.20 -2.44
N SER A 145 -3.39 5.48 -3.43
CA SER A 145 -4.64 4.76 -3.68
C SER A 145 -4.44 3.76 -4.81
N GLN A 146 -4.77 2.50 -4.53
CA GLN A 146 -4.83 1.41 -5.52
C GLN A 146 -3.56 1.25 -6.38
N LYS A 147 -2.40 1.65 -5.85
CA LYS A 147 -1.10 1.71 -6.57
C LYS A 147 -1.13 2.52 -7.88
N LYS A 148 -2.18 3.31 -8.11
CA LYS A 148 -2.38 4.06 -9.36
C LYS A 148 -2.28 5.57 -9.12
N TYR A 149 -2.85 6.04 -8.02
CA TYR A 149 -2.91 7.46 -7.70
C TYR A 149 -2.10 7.76 -6.46
N ALA A 150 -1.32 8.83 -6.50
CA ALA A 150 -0.51 9.29 -5.39
C ALA A 150 -0.87 10.73 -5.04
N LEU A 151 -1.04 10.99 -3.75
CA LEU A 151 -1.07 12.32 -3.17
C LEU A 151 0.32 12.64 -2.66
N ILE A 152 0.89 13.70 -3.22
CA ILE A 152 2.20 14.19 -2.88
C ILE A 152 2.10 15.59 -2.29
N GLU A 153 3.10 15.96 -1.50
CA GLU A 153 3.20 17.28 -0.87
C GLU A 153 4.60 17.85 -1.06
N ASP A 154 4.65 19.08 -1.52
CA ASP A 154 5.87 19.85 -1.73
C ASP A 154 6.40 20.43 -0.40
N GLU A 155 7.62 20.99 -0.40
CA GLU A 155 8.24 21.67 0.75
C GLU A 155 7.36 22.81 1.29
N ASN A 156 6.60 23.48 0.41
CA ASN A 156 5.63 24.52 0.76
C ASN A 156 4.31 24.00 1.34
N ARG A 157 4.19 22.68 1.59
CA ARG A 157 2.97 21.98 2.01
C ARG A 157 1.80 22.05 1.01
N ILE A 158 2.10 22.41 -0.24
CA ILE A 158 1.11 22.36 -1.32
C ILE A 158 0.97 20.91 -1.77
N ARG A 159 -0.28 20.47 -1.90
CA ARG A 159 -0.62 19.09 -2.25
C ARG A 159 -0.96 18.97 -3.71
N TYR A 160 -0.54 17.88 -4.33
CA TYR A 160 -0.84 17.55 -5.71
C TYR A 160 -1.22 16.09 -5.86
N ILE A 161 -2.08 15.80 -6.84
CA ILE A 161 -2.39 14.44 -7.25
C ILE A 161 -1.59 14.10 -8.50
N VAL A 162 -0.90 12.97 -8.48
CA VAL A 162 -0.11 12.44 -9.60
C VAL A 162 -0.38 10.94 -9.81
N HIS A 163 -0.08 10.43 -10.99
CA HIS A 163 -0.02 8.98 -11.20
C HIS A 163 1.18 8.40 -10.44
N PHE A 164 1.03 7.25 -9.78
CA PHE A 164 2.10 6.68 -8.97
C PHE A 164 3.33 6.30 -9.81
N ASP A 165 3.14 5.82 -11.04
CA ASP A 165 4.23 5.50 -11.96
C ASP A 165 5.00 6.72 -12.48
N ASN A 166 4.48 7.93 -12.28
CA ASN A 166 5.19 9.17 -12.60
C ASN A 166 6.20 9.55 -11.49
N LEU A 167 6.19 8.85 -10.36
CA LEU A 167 7.05 9.13 -9.21
C LEU A 167 8.23 8.16 -9.13
N LYS A 168 9.38 8.68 -8.75
CA LYS A 168 10.59 7.91 -8.48
C LYS A 168 11.11 8.22 -7.09
N ALA A 169 11.27 7.18 -6.28
CA ALA A 169 11.87 7.30 -4.95
C ALA A 169 13.35 7.69 -5.05
N ILE A 170 13.79 8.56 -4.14
CA ILE A 170 15.18 9.00 -3.96
C ILE A 170 15.87 8.13 -2.90
#